data_AF-A0A966YQG5-F1
#
_entry.id   AF-A0A966YQG5-F1
#
_cell.length_a   1.000
_cell.length_b   1.000
_cell.length_c   1.000
_cell.angle_alpha   90.00
_cell.angle_beta   90.00
_cell.angle_gamma   90.00
#
_symmetry.space_group_name_H-M   'P 1'
#
loop_
_entity.id
_entity.type
_entity.pdbx_description
1 polymer ?
#
loop_
_entity_poly.entity_id
_entity_poly.type
_entity_poly.pdbx_seq_one_letter_code
_entity_poly.pdbx_strand_id
1 'polypeptide(L)'
;MPTSMPRRASIEGLNLGSVAHDLHNLLASVRFQLGLLDPSEEDVDRVTAAHDAIDRACEITERLMAIARPVPSERGPVAVGALIARLTDMLRVLIEHRADLTYVDNTTGQMVMADRIGLERVVTNLVVNARDA
;
A
#
# COMPACT_ATOMS: atom_id res chain seq x y z
N MET A 1 -29.32 -24.80 15.78
CA MET A 1 -28.07 -25.60 15.84
C MET A 1 -28.16 -26.70 14.80
N PRO A 2 -27.08 -27.11 14.09
CA PRO A 2 -25.92 -26.36 13.59
C PRO A 2 -25.55 -26.76 12.13
N THR A 3 -24.68 -25.98 11.47
CA THR A 3 -23.65 -26.40 10.48
C THR A 3 -22.86 -25.14 10.12
N SER A 4 -21.83 -24.77 10.88
CA SER A 4 -20.41 -25.04 10.60
C SER A 4 -19.94 -24.53 9.22
N MET A 5 -19.22 -23.40 9.26
CA MET A 5 -18.36 -22.74 8.27
C MET A 5 -17.81 -23.59 7.11
N PRO A 6 -17.35 -22.91 6.04
CA PRO A 6 -15.99 -23.08 5.56
C PRO A 6 -15.12 -21.92 6.06
N ARG A 7 -14.12 -22.29 6.87
CA ARG A 7 -12.97 -21.47 7.26
C ARG A 7 -12.28 -21.06 5.96
N ARG A 8 -12.44 -19.83 5.50
CA ARG A 8 -11.47 -19.26 4.55
C ARG A 8 -10.28 -18.83 5.39
N ALA A 9 -9.27 -19.69 5.38
CA ALA A 9 -7.90 -19.31 5.66
C ALA A 9 -7.53 -18.20 4.66
N SER A 10 -7.79 -16.95 5.03
CA SER A 10 -7.03 -15.83 4.49
C SER A 10 -5.82 -15.75 5.41
N ILE A 11 -4.64 -15.60 4.82
CA ILE A 11 -3.39 -15.37 5.53
C ILE A 11 -3.54 -14.01 6.22
N GLU A 12 -4.17 -14.01 7.39
CA GLU A 12 -4.39 -12.83 8.22
C GLU A 12 -3.17 -12.66 9.13
N GLY A 13 -2.52 -11.50 9.04
CA GLY A 13 -1.87 -10.93 10.22
C GLY A 13 -0.35 -10.83 10.22
N LEU A 14 0.31 -10.61 9.09
CA LEU A 14 1.41 -9.63 9.09
C LEU A 14 0.89 -8.41 8.36
N ASN A 15 0.00 -7.70 9.04
CA ASN A 15 -0.42 -6.37 8.65
C ASN A 15 0.88 -5.59 8.41
N LEU A 16 1.15 -5.23 7.17
CA LEU A 16 2.37 -4.53 6.78
C LEU A 16 2.64 -3.31 7.69
N GLY A 17 1.58 -2.74 8.28
CA GLY A 17 1.63 -1.71 9.31
C GLY A 17 2.14 -2.13 10.69
N SER A 18 1.86 -3.35 11.19
CA SER A 18 2.47 -3.83 12.44
C SER A 18 3.96 -4.13 12.24
N VAL A 19 4.33 -4.72 11.10
CA VAL A 19 5.74 -4.96 10.73
C VAL A 19 6.49 -3.64 10.58
N ALA A 20 5.90 -2.65 9.91
CA ALA A 20 6.51 -1.33 9.76
C ALA A 20 6.64 -0.60 11.10
N HIS A 21 5.62 -0.68 11.96
CA HIS A 21 5.65 -0.10 13.29
C HIS A 21 6.76 -0.73 14.15
N ASP A 22 6.89 -2.05 14.16
CA ASP A 22 7.92 -2.75 14.94
C ASP A 22 9.32 -2.43 14.41
N LEU A 23 9.49 -2.32 13.09
CA LEU A 23 10.75 -1.92 12.48
C LEU A 23 11.14 -0.47 12.87
N HIS A 24 10.17 0.45 12.86
CA HIS A 24 10.41 1.84 13.29
C HIS A 24 10.84 1.90 14.76
N ASN A 25 10.19 1.11 15.63
CA ASN A 25 10.52 1.05 17.05
C ASN A 25 11.93 0.51 17.29
N LEU A 26 12.35 -0.52 16.55
CA LEU A 26 13.71 -1.06 16.62
C LEU A 26 14.75 -0.04 16.16
N LEU A 27 14.51 0.64 15.02
CA LEU A 27 15.40 1.68 14.51
C LEU A 27 15.54 2.84 15.48
N ALA A 28 14.44 3.30 16.09
CA ALA A 28 14.47 4.35 17.11
C ALA A 28 15.30 3.93 18.34
N SER A 29 15.23 2.65 18.75
CA SER A 29 16.03 2.11 19.84
C SER A 29 17.53 2.06 19.51
N VAL A 30 17.89 1.60 18.31
CA VAL A 30 19.30 1.60 17.86
C VAL A 30 19.83 3.03 17.76
N ARG A 31 19.04 3.98 17.22
CA ARG A 31 19.41 5.41 17.17
C ARG A 31 19.72 5.95 18.56
N PHE A 32 18.87 5.65 19.54
CA PHE A 32 19.06 6.08 20.92
C PHE A 32 20.35 5.50 21.52
N GLN A 33 20.61 4.20 21.33
CA GLN A 33 21.82 3.55 21.85
C GLN A 33 23.10 4.13 21.22
N LEU A 34 23.10 4.43 19.92
CA LEU A 34 24.22 5.10 19.26
C LEU A 34 24.42 6.54 19.76
N GLY A 35 23.35 7.22 20.18
CA GLY A 35 23.44 8.57 20.76
C GLY A 35 24.03 8.59 22.18
N LEU A 36 24.14 7.43 22.84
CA LEU A 36 24.77 7.27 24.15
C LEU A 36 26.25 6.88 24.07
N LEU A 37 26.76 6.55 22.87
CA LEU A 37 28.18 6.30 22.69
C LEU A 37 28.92 7.63 22.80
N ASP A 38 29.96 7.67 23.64
CA ASP A 38 30.88 8.79 23.72
C ASP A 38 31.92 8.61 22.60
N PRO A 39 31.85 9.39 21.52
CA PRO A 39 32.72 9.16 20.38
C PRO A 39 34.08 9.74 20.73
N SER A 40 35.03 8.89 21.10
CA SER A 40 36.44 9.26 20.99
C SER A 40 36.73 9.64 19.52
N GLU A 41 37.66 10.56 19.27
CA GLU A 41 37.90 11.17 17.95
C GLU A 41 38.07 10.14 16.80
N GLU A 42 38.44 8.89 17.07
CA GLU A 42 38.55 7.80 16.09
C GLU A 42 37.21 7.21 15.60
N ASP A 43 36.12 7.36 16.37
CA ASP A 43 34.83 6.74 16.07
C ASP A 43 33.71 7.75 15.75
N VAL A 44 33.97 9.07 15.85
CA VAL A 44 32.99 10.14 15.57
C VAL A 44 32.36 9.98 14.18
N ASP A 45 33.18 9.77 13.14
CA ASP A 45 32.70 9.66 11.76
C ASP A 45 31.86 8.39 11.54
N ARG A 46 32.21 7.30 12.21
CA ARG A 46 31.46 6.03 12.14
C ARG A 46 30.14 6.12 12.88
N VAL A 47 30.13 6.74 14.06
CA VAL A 47 28.92 6.98 14.85
C VAL A 47 27.97 7.91 14.09
N THR A 48 28.51 8.97 13.47
CA THR A 48 27.73 9.89 12.62
C THR A 48 27.14 9.18 11.42
N ALA A 49 27.92 8.38 10.70
CA ALA A 49 27.44 7.60 9.55
C ALA A 49 26.35 6.58 9.95
N ALA A 50 26.44 6.00 11.15
CA ALA A 50 25.45 5.07 11.66
C ALA A 50 24.13 5.78 12.02
N HIS A 51 24.18 6.97 12.62
CA HIS A 51 23.00 7.81 12.84
C HIS A 51 22.30 8.17 11.53
N ASP A 52 23.05 8.65 10.54
CA ASP A 52 22.52 8.98 9.21
C ASP A 52 21.83 7.78 8.54
N ALA A 53 22.40 6.58 8.67
CA ALA A 53 21.83 5.36 8.12
C ALA A 53 20.50 5.00 8.80
N ILE A 54 20.39 5.21 10.11
CA ILE A 54 19.16 4.93 10.87
C ILE A 54 18.08 5.95 10.57
N ASP A 55 18.42 7.23 10.45
CA ASP A 55 17.44 8.27 10.11
C ASP A 55 16.81 7.99 8.74
N ARG A 56 17.64 7.61 7.74
CA ARG A 56 17.14 7.18 6.42
C ARG A 56 16.24 5.96 6.52
N ALA A 57 16.59 4.98 7.37
CA ALA A 57 15.77 3.80 7.56
C ALA A 57 14.43 4.12 8.24
N CYS A 58 14.41 5.04 9.22
CA CYS A 58 13.20 5.55 9.86
C CYS A 58 12.28 6.21 8.83
N GLU A 59 12.81 7.10 7.98
CA GLU A 59 12.03 7.77 6.92
C GLU A 59 11.40 6.77 5.94
N ILE A 60 12.15 5.75 5.51
CA ILE A 60 11.63 4.70 4.61
C ILE A 60 10.49 3.94 5.29
N THR A 61 10.63 3.66 6.59
CA THR A 61 9.64 2.92 7.37
C THR A 61 8.37 3.73 7.58
N GLU A 62 8.48 5.04 7.83
CA GLU A 62 7.33 5.94 7.90
C GLU A 62 6.55 6.01 6.58
N ARG A 63 7.26 6.05 5.45
CA ARG A 63 6.63 5.98 4.12
C ARG A 63 5.92 4.64 3.92
N LEU A 64 6.51 3.53 4.39
CA LEU A 64 5.87 2.22 4.36
C LEU A 64 4.60 2.19 5.22
N MET A 65 4.64 2.77 6.44
CA MET A 65 3.47 2.89 7.33
C MET A 65 2.35 3.70 6.69
N ALA A 66 2.67 4.80 6.00
CA ALA A 66 1.69 5.64 5.30
C ALA A 66 0.97 4.86 4.19
N ILE A 67 1.68 3.98 3.47
CA ILE A 67 1.10 3.09 2.45
C ILE A 67 0.29 1.95 3.10
N ALA A 68 0.75 1.44 4.23
CA ALA A 68 0.15 0.31 4.93
C ALA A 68 -1.07 0.68 5.78
N ARG A 69 -1.36 1.97 5.96
CA ARG A 69 -2.49 2.43 6.79
C ARG A 69 -3.79 1.88 6.20
N PRO A 70 -4.53 1.01 6.92
CA PRO A 70 -5.80 0.50 6.42
C PRO A 70 -6.76 1.67 6.27
N VAL A 71 -7.15 1.99 5.04
CA VAL A 71 -8.36 2.81 4.82
C VAL A 71 -9.53 1.92 5.26
N PRO A 72 -10.43 2.41 6.14
CA PRO A 72 -11.63 1.66 6.48
C PRO A 72 -12.36 1.26 5.19
N SER A 73 -12.35 -0.04 4.90
CA SER A 73 -13.00 -0.60 3.71
C SER A 73 -14.51 -0.67 3.99
N GLU A 74 -15.24 0.33 3.57
CA GLU A 74 -16.71 0.28 3.55
C GLU A 74 -17.17 -0.62 2.39
N ARG A 75 -17.33 -1.92 2.68
CA ARG A 75 -17.88 -2.85 1.69
C ARG A 75 -19.36 -2.55 1.48
N GLY A 76 -19.72 -2.32 0.23
CA GLY A 76 -21.10 -2.10 -0.18
C GLY A 76 -21.39 -2.74 -1.54
N PRO A 77 -22.67 -2.75 -1.96
CA PRO A 77 -23.03 -3.18 -3.30
C PRO A 77 -22.48 -2.18 -4.33
N VAL A 78 -21.66 -2.66 -5.25
CA VAL A 78 -21.02 -1.87 -6.32
C VAL A 78 -21.46 -2.40 -7.68
N ALA A 79 -22.05 -1.53 -8.50
CA ALA A 79 -22.29 -1.78 -9.92
C ALA A 79 -20.96 -1.70 -10.68
N VAL A 80 -20.31 -2.85 -10.93
CA VAL A 80 -18.95 -2.88 -11.50
C VAL A 80 -18.91 -2.25 -12.88
N GLY A 81 -19.87 -2.57 -13.75
CA GLY A 81 -19.92 -2.00 -15.11
C GLY A 81 -19.94 -0.47 -15.10
N ALA A 82 -20.81 0.12 -14.26
CA ALA A 82 -20.90 1.57 -14.10
C ALA A 82 -19.62 2.18 -13.49
N LEU A 83 -18.97 1.48 -12.57
CA LEU A 83 -17.70 1.90 -11.98
C LEU A 83 -16.59 1.96 -13.04
N ILE A 84 -16.40 0.88 -13.78
CA ILE A 84 -15.34 0.79 -14.80
C ILE A 84 -15.63 1.73 -15.96
N ALA A 85 -16.88 1.88 -16.39
CA ALA A 85 -17.26 2.86 -17.41
C ALA A 85 -16.82 4.28 -17.01
N ARG A 86 -17.14 4.71 -15.78
CA ARG A 86 -16.72 6.02 -15.25
C ARG A 86 -15.20 6.18 -15.21
N LEU A 87 -14.48 5.14 -14.80
CA LEU A 87 -13.02 5.17 -14.76
C LEU A 87 -12.41 5.21 -16.17
N THR A 88 -13.03 4.54 -17.15
CA THR A 88 -12.52 4.45 -18.52
C THR A 88 -12.37 5.84 -19.13
N ASP A 89 -13.33 6.74 -18.92
CA ASP A 89 -13.26 8.10 -19.46
C ASP A 89 -12.06 8.87 -18.90
N MET A 90 -11.83 8.79 -17.58
CA MET A 90 -10.69 9.42 -16.90
C MET A 90 -9.36 8.78 -17.33
N LEU A 91 -9.31 7.44 -17.39
CA LEU A 91 -8.10 6.69 -17.71
C LEU A 91 -7.68 6.87 -19.17
N ARG A 92 -8.63 7.02 -20.09
CA ARG A 92 -8.35 7.28 -21.51
C ARG A 92 -7.55 8.57 -21.68
N VAL A 93 -7.93 9.65 -20.97
CA VAL A 93 -7.18 10.91 -20.96
C VAL A 93 -5.82 10.74 -20.28
N LEU A 94 -5.76 10.00 -19.17
CA LEU A 94 -4.52 9.81 -18.41
C LEU A 94 -3.42 9.06 -19.18
N ILE A 95 -3.80 8.11 -20.03
CA ILE A 95 -2.86 7.29 -20.80
C ILE A 95 -2.74 7.73 -22.26
N GLU A 96 -3.44 8.81 -22.64
CA GLU A 96 -3.42 9.36 -23.99
C GLU A 96 -1.97 9.60 -24.44
N HIS A 97 -1.72 9.41 -25.73
CA HIS A 97 -0.40 9.49 -26.39
C HIS A 97 0.57 8.32 -26.14
N ARG A 98 0.23 7.35 -25.28
CA ARG A 98 1.08 6.16 -25.05
C ARG A 98 0.39 4.83 -25.35
N ALA A 99 -0.92 4.74 -25.18
CA ALA A 99 -1.68 3.52 -25.44
C ALA A 99 -3.15 3.83 -25.77
N ASP A 100 -3.81 2.89 -26.44
CA ASP A 100 -5.25 2.91 -26.68
C ASP A 100 -6.00 2.13 -25.58
N LEU A 101 -7.10 2.69 -25.07
CA LEU A 101 -7.94 2.04 -24.06
C LEU A 101 -9.31 1.64 -24.62
N THR A 102 -9.54 0.32 -24.69
CA THR A 102 -10.84 -0.26 -25.06
C THR A 102 -11.51 -0.87 -23.83
N TYR A 103 -12.77 -0.50 -23.57
CA TYR A 103 -13.61 -1.09 -22.54
C TYR A 103 -14.82 -1.77 -23.17
N VAL A 104 -15.09 -3.01 -22.77
CA VAL A 104 -16.26 -3.79 -23.19
C VAL A 104 -17.03 -4.21 -21.94
N ASP A 105 -18.25 -3.69 -21.78
CA ASP A 105 -19.10 -4.04 -20.64
C ASP A 105 -19.89 -5.32 -20.93
N ASN A 106 -19.65 -6.37 -20.15
CA ASN A 106 -20.41 -7.62 -20.16
C ASN A 106 -21.04 -7.92 -18.79
N THR A 107 -21.16 -6.90 -17.92
CA THR A 107 -21.59 -7.09 -16.53
C THR A 107 -23.10 -7.18 -16.36
N THR A 108 -23.91 -6.85 -17.36
CA THR A 108 -25.39 -7.00 -17.36
C THR A 108 -26.07 -6.57 -16.05
N GLY A 109 -25.66 -5.44 -15.48
CA GLY A 109 -26.23 -4.91 -14.23
C GLY A 109 -25.83 -5.67 -12.95
N GLN A 110 -24.78 -6.49 -13.00
CA GLN A 110 -24.27 -7.22 -11.84
C GLN A 110 -23.76 -6.27 -10.75
N MET A 111 -24.18 -6.56 -9.52
CA MET A 111 -23.71 -5.92 -8.31
C MET A 111 -22.76 -6.87 -7.58
N VAL A 112 -21.62 -6.36 -7.14
CA VAL A 112 -20.68 -7.12 -6.29
C VAL A 112 -20.54 -6.45 -4.94
N MET A 113 -20.33 -7.23 -3.88
CA MET A 113 -20.05 -6.71 -2.56
C MET A 113 -18.56 -6.39 -2.44
N ALA A 114 -18.19 -5.12 -2.52
CA ALA A 114 -16.79 -4.69 -2.55
C ALA A 114 -16.60 -3.30 -1.94
N ASP A 115 -15.35 -2.97 -1.62
CA ASP A 115 -14.95 -1.58 -1.38
C ASP A 115 -14.76 -0.87 -2.72
N ARG A 116 -15.56 0.17 -2.95
CA ARG A 116 -15.53 0.96 -4.18
C ARG A 116 -14.17 1.62 -4.38
N ILE A 117 -13.60 2.22 -3.33
CA ILE A 117 -12.34 2.97 -3.43
C ILE A 117 -11.19 2.02 -3.75
N GLY A 118 -11.17 0.86 -3.07
CA GLY A 118 -10.22 -0.21 -3.36
C GLY A 118 -10.29 -0.69 -4.82
N LEU A 119 -11.49 -0.91 -5.37
CA LEU A 119 -11.66 -1.30 -6.77
C LEU A 119 -11.16 -0.23 -7.75
N GLU A 120 -11.48 1.05 -7.53
CA GLU A 120 -11.01 2.16 -8.37
C GLU A 120 -9.48 2.23 -8.41
N ARG A 121 -8.84 2.09 -7.24
CA ARG A 121 -7.38 2.10 -7.12
C ARG A 121 -6.72 0.92 -7.82
N VAL A 122 -7.25 -0.30 -7.66
CA VAL A 122 -6.71 -1.50 -8.33
C VAL A 122 -6.77 -1.33 -9.84
N VAL A 123 -7.92 -0.92 -10.39
CA VAL A 123 -8.10 -0.74 -11.84
C VAL A 123 -7.17 0.33 -12.39
N THR A 124 -7.07 1.47 -11.71
CA THR A 124 -6.19 2.58 -12.10
C THR A 124 -4.72 2.12 -12.17
N ASN A 125 -4.25 1.43 -11.13
CA ASN A 125 -2.88 0.92 -11.07
C ASN A 125 -2.59 -0.09 -12.18
N LEU A 126 -3.54 -0.99 -12.49
CA LEU A 126 -3.36 -1.96 -13.56
C LEU A 126 -3.23 -1.28 -14.93
N VAL A 127 -4.07 -0.26 -15.21
CA VAL A 127 -4.03 0.46 -16.48
C VAL A 127 -2.75 1.29 -16.62
N VAL A 128 -2.33 2.00 -15.56
CA VAL A 128 -1.06 2.74 -15.57
C VAL A 128 0.13 1.81 -15.77
N ASN A 129 0.16 0.68 -15.06
CA ASN A 129 1.22 -0.31 -15.21
C ASN A 129 1.24 -0.93 -16.62
N ALA A 130 0.06 -1.17 -17.23
CA ALA A 130 -0.03 -1.70 -18.59
C ALA A 130 0.43 -0.69 -19.66
N ARG A 131 0.26 0.61 -19.42
CA ARG A 131 0.78 1.68 -20.29
C ARG A 131 2.31 1.76 -20.26
N ASP A 132 2.90 1.57 -19.08
CA ASP A 132 4.33 1.79 -18.86
C ASP A 132 5.21 0.56 -19.15
N ALA A 133 4.60 -0.62 -19.25
CA ALA A 133 5.26 -1.88 -19.62
C ALA A 133 5.56 -1.96 -21.13
#